data_AF-K2SX66-F1
#
_entry.id   AF-K2SX66-F1
#
_cell.length_a   1.000
_cell.length_b   1.000
_cell.length_c   1.000
_cell.angle_alpha   90.00
_cell.angle_beta   90.00
_cell.angle_gamma   90.00
#
_symmetry.space_group_name_H-M   'P 1'
#
loop_
_entity.id
_entity.type
_entity.pdbx_description
1 polymer ?
#
loop_
_entity_poly.entity_id
_entity_poly.type
_entity_poly.pdbx_seq_one_letter_code
_entity_poly.pdbx_strand_id
1 'polypeptide(L)'
;MRVHNNSAGHGLHSLFMLARPVPYDIVSPGSKVWPPLTIPAPERTRNESITRFRGTGHKPSRLAELSSSTWRLRKWMEFSHPQGLTTRVGEDVTTYASLDAELYTPTPQKPWRGIWCGDYAGHGCEFLVVMQPDNPGPLPEGVRRALSRRSSSASSVDSWTSVQSHFQNSDDEEFVDVAGPESMQASSTTVVVGDEGSGAERVDPVYEGRIEAVKLTGDPNIPRGEYTFIAPDIGPEGYVRTAEEEIFRGARVVRSVGHIAARGYRDDEFISSQLIMISGDRLAQYWVPFGHISFYQRVDVDALLNS
;
A
#
# COMPACT_ATOMS: atom_id res chain seq x y z
N MET A 1 -7.82 -15.34 49.35
CA MET A 1 -8.51 -14.05 49.60
C MET A 1 -9.46 -13.80 48.43
N ARG A 2 -10.78 -13.63 48.66
CA ARG A 2 -11.73 -13.32 47.57
C ARG A 2 -11.77 -11.80 47.38
N VAL A 3 -11.52 -11.33 46.16
CA VAL A 3 -11.77 -9.93 45.78
C VAL A 3 -13.14 -9.88 45.09
N HIS A 4 -14.10 -9.20 45.71
CA HIS A 4 -15.39 -8.90 45.08
C HIS A 4 -15.22 -7.71 44.13
N ASN A 5 -14.99 -7.97 42.84
CA ASN A 5 -14.98 -6.90 41.84
C ASN A 5 -16.41 -6.63 41.36
N ASN A 6 -17.21 -5.99 42.23
CA ASN A 6 -18.62 -5.69 41.97
C ASN A 6 -18.78 -4.42 41.12
N SER A 7 -18.41 -4.53 39.84
CA SER A 7 -18.58 -3.48 38.84
C SER A 7 -19.15 -4.08 37.55
N ALA A 8 -20.30 -3.57 37.10
CA ALA A 8 -20.92 -3.96 35.84
C ALA A 8 -19.99 -3.55 34.68
N GLY A 9 -19.20 -4.50 34.18
CA GLY A 9 -18.17 -4.23 33.19
C GLY A 9 -18.75 -3.80 31.85
N HIS A 10 -18.29 -2.65 31.35
CA HIS A 10 -18.36 -2.29 29.94
C HIS A 10 -17.01 -2.61 29.30
N GLY A 11 -16.99 -3.43 28.26
CA GLY A 11 -15.76 -3.95 27.69
C GLY A 11 -15.76 -3.93 26.16
N LEU A 12 -14.61 -3.61 25.56
CA LEU A 12 -14.33 -3.91 24.16
C LEU A 12 -13.65 -5.28 24.11
N HIS A 13 -14.32 -6.24 23.46
CA HIS A 13 -13.86 -7.62 23.35
C HIS A 13 -13.39 -7.91 21.92
N SER A 14 -12.36 -8.75 21.82
CA SER A 14 -11.85 -9.28 20.55
C SER A 14 -11.72 -10.80 20.63
N LEU A 15 -11.98 -11.49 19.53
CA LEU A 15 -11.81 -12.93 19.38
C LEU A 15 -11.13 -13.24 18.05
N PHE A 16 -9.93 -13.81 18.12
CA PHE A 16 -9.20 -14.37 17.00
C PHE A 16 -9.68 -15.80 16.72
N MET A 17 -9.93 -16.13 15.45
CA MET A 17 -10.31 -17.48 15.02
C MET A 17 -9.70 -17.79 13.65
N LEU A 18 -9.19 -19.01 13.46
CA LEU A 18 -8.89 -19.52 12.12
C LEU A 18 -10.15 -19.53 11.23
N ALA A 19 -9.94 -19.39 9.93
CA ALA A 19 -11.00 -19.33 8.94
C ALA A 19 -11.06 -20.61 8.10
N ARG A 20 -12.14 -20.70 7.31
CA ARG A 20 -12.23 -21.60 6.17
C ARG A 20 -11.85 -20.78 4.93
N PRO A 21 -10.98 -21.28 4.05
CA PRO A 21 -10.67 -20.59 2.80
C PRO A 21 -11.90 -20.62 1.86
N VAL A 22 -11.99 -19.64 0.96
CA VAL A 22 -12.99 -19.61 -0.09
C VAL A 22 -12.61 -20.67 -1.14
N PRO A 23 -13.52 -21.60 -1.50
CA PRO A 23 -13.28 -22.55 -2.58
C PRO A 23 -12.91 -21.83 -3.89
N TYR A 24 -11.85 -22.27 -4.55
CA TYR A 24 -11.27 -21.56 -5.70
C TYR A 24 -12.26 -21.49 -6.89
N ASP A 25 -13.08 -22.51 -7.06
CA ASP A 25 -14.12 -22.65 -8.09
C ASP A 25 -15.22 -21.58 -8.03
N ILE A 26 -15.40 -20.91 -6.88
CA ILE A 26 -16.37 -19.81 -6.72
C ILE A 26 -15.73 -18.42 -6.69
N VAL A 27 -14.43 -18.30 -7.00
CA VAL A 27 -13.72 -17.02 -7.07
C VAL A 27 -13.66 -16.54 -8.52
N SER A 28 -14.16 -15.33 -8.75
CA SER A 28 -14.22 -14.65 -10.05
C SER A 28 -13.67 -13.22 -9.95
N PRO A 29 -13.35 -12.52 -11.06
CA PRO A 29 -12.77 -11.18 -11.03
C PRO A 29 -13.53 -10.14 -10.18
N GLY A 30 -14.86 -10.24 -10.07
CA GLY A 30 -15.69 -9.37 -9.22
C GLY A 30 -15.79 -9.80 -7.75
N SER A 31 -15.08 -10.85 -7.33
CA SER A 31 -15.20 -11.42 -5.99
C SER A 31 -14.44 -10.60 -4.95
N LYS A 32 -15.16 -10.07 -3.95
CA LYS A 32 -14.58 -9.37 -2.80
C LYS A 32 -13.92 -10.39 -1.85
N VAL A 33 -12.64 -10.65 -2.06
CA VAL A 33 -11.81 -11.61 -1.31
C VAL A 33 -10.51 -10.97 -0.76
N TRP A 34 -9.96 -11.55 0.31
CA TRP A 34 -8.65 -11.18 0.86
C TRP A 34 -7.73 -12.43 0.97
N PRO A 35 -6.53 -12.43 0.36
CA PRO A 35 -5.95 -11.33 -0.40
C PRO A 35 -6.73 -11.05 -1.70
N PRO A 36 -6.67 -9.83 -2.26
CA PRO A 36 -7.32 -9.46 -3.51
C PRO A 36 -6.73 -10.23 -4.68
N LEU A 37 -7.45 -10.35 -5.80
CA LEU A 37 -6.98 -11.07 -6.99
C LEU A 37 -5.75 -10.44 -7.67
N THR A 38 -5.46 -9.16 -7.38
CA THR A 38 -4.22 -8.45 -7.74
C THR A 38 -2.98 -8.99 -7.02
N ILE A 39 -3.15 -9.65 -5.87
CA ILE A 39 -2.06 -10.26 -5.09
C ILE A 39 -2.15 -11.80 -5.24
N PRO A 40 -1.07 -12.48 -5.67
CA PRO A 40 -1.01 -13.94 -5.67
C PRO A 40 -1.22 -14.49 -4.24
N ALA A 41 -2.04 -15.52 -4.08
CA ALA A 41 -2.26 -16.16 -2.79
C ALA A 41 -2.81 -17.59 -3.00
N PRO A 42 -2.32 -18.60 -2.24
CA PRO A 42 -2.81 -19.97 -2.35
C PRO A 42 -4.20 -20.16 -1.75
N GLU A 43 -4.52 -19.40 -0.69
CA GLU A 43 -5.81 -19.39 -0.01
C GLU A 43 -6.32 -17.95 0.14
N ARG A 44 -7.65 -17.78 0.19
CA ARG A 44 -8.31 -16.48 0.32
C ARG A 44 -9.50 -16.58 1.26
N THR A 45 -9.87 -15.48 1.90
CA THR A 45 -11.11 -15.30 2.67
C THR A 45 -12.09 -14.42 1.89
N ARG A 46 -13.39 -14.43 2.24
CA ARG A 46 -14.32 -13.38 1.74
C ARG A 46 -14.02 -12.09 2.48
N ASN A 47 -13.74 -11.00 1.76
CA ASN A 47 -13.50 -9.67 2.33
C ASN A 47 -14.81 -9.04 2.85
N GLU A 48 -15.95 -9.39 2.25
CA GLU A 48 -17.26 -8.82 2.54
C GLU A 48 -18.33 -9.92 2.71
N SER A 49 -19.41 -9.60 3.44
CA SER A 49 -20.56 -10.48 3.61
C SER A 49 -21.83 -9.72 3.95
N ILE A 50 -22.85 -9.85 3.08
CA ILE A 50 -24.21 -9.34 3.31
C ILE A 50 -24.80 -9.90 4.63
N THR A 51 -24.41 -11.12 5.01
CA THR A 51 -24.85 -11.77 6.26
C THR A 51 -23.99 -11.42 7.49
N ARG A 52 -23.08 -10.43 7.38
CA ARG A 52 -22.07 -10.10 8.41
C ARG A 52 -21.30 -11.34 8.90
N PHE A 53 -20.91 -12.21 7.97
CA PHE A 53 -20.19 -13.46 8.23
C PHE A 53 -20.92 -14.48 9.13
N ARG A 54 -22.24 -14.31 9.35
CA ARG A 54 -23.04 -15.21 10.19
C ARG A 54 -23.50 -16.47 9.46
N GLY A 55 -23.60 -16.45 8.12
CA GLY A 55 -24.00 -17.60 7.30
C GLY A 55 -23.04 -18.80 7.41
N THR A 56 -23.58 -20.02 7.27
CA THR A 56 -22.87 -21.29 7.49
C THR A 56 -21.58 -21.43 6.66
N GLY A 57 -21.63 -21.13 5.36
CA GLY A 57 -20.49 -21.23 4.45
C GLY A 57 -19.28 -20.35 4.80
N HIS A 58 -19.39 -19.43 5.76
CA HIS A 58 -18.25 -18.68 6.27
C HIS A 58 -17.48 -19.43 7.38
N LYS A 59 -18.12 -20.32 8.15
CA LYS A 59 -17.57 -20.87 9.39
C LYS A 59 -17.19 -22.34 9.22
N PRO A 60 -15.94 -22.75 9.58
CA PRO A 60 -15.58 -24.14 9.75
C PRO A 60 -16.60 -24.89 10.60
N SER A 61 -17.13 -25.97 10.05
CA SER A 61 -18.02 -26.93 10.73
C SER A 61 -17.25 -28.16 11.25
N ARG A 62 -16.03 -28.36 10.76
CA ARG A 62 -15.15 -29.50 11.04
C ARG A 62 -13.70 -29.02 11.13
N LEU A 63 -12.86 -29.77 11.85
CA LEU A 63 -11.44 -29.44 12.01
C LEU A 63 -10.68 -29.38 10.67
N ALA A 64 -11.02 -30.27 9.73
CA ALA A 64 -10.46 -30.31 8.38
C ALA A 64 -10.93 -29.15 7.45
N GLU A 65 -11.77 -28.23 7.95
CA GLU A 65 -12.13 -26.99 7.27
C GLU A 65 -11.39 -25.76 7.83
N LEU A 66 -10.47 -25.95 8.80
CA LEU A 66 -9.55 -24.91 9.25
C LEU A 66 -8.37 -24.79 8.28
N SER A 67 -8.08 -23.58 7.86
CA SER A 67 -6.82 -23.22 7.21
C SER A 67 -5.84 -22.65 8.25
N SER A 68 -4.55 -22.94 8.07
CA SER A 68 -3.46 -22.34 8.85
C SER A 68 -3.06 -20.94 8.38
N SER A 69 -3.40 -20.59 7.13
CA SER A 69 -3.03 -19.32 6.50
C SER A 69 -4.13 -18.26 6.53
N THR A 70 -5.35 -18.60 6.98
CA THR A 70 -6.51 -17.69 6.98
C THR A 70 -7.18 -17.57 8.35
N TRP A 71 -7.57 -16.36 8.74
CA TRP A 71 -8.18 -16.09 10.04
C TRP A 71 -9.16 -14.92 9.99
N ARG A 72 -9.72 -14.58 11.15
CA ARG A 72 -10.60 -13.44 11.38
C ARG A 72 -10.44 -12.90 12.78
N LEU A 73 -10.62 -11.59 12.89
CA LEU A 73 -10.75 -10.88 14.15
C LEU A 73 -12.19 -10.42 14.28
N ARG A 74 -12.91 -10.97 15.27
CA ARG A 74 -14.26 -10.55 15.63
C ARG A 74 -14.18 -9.58 16.80
N LYS A 75 -14.75 -8.38 16.66
CA LYS A 75 -14.79 -7.35 17.71
C LYS A 75 -16.24 -7.09 18.13
N TRP A 76 -16.48 -6.80 19.42
CA TRP A 76 -17.77 -6.33 19.91
C TRP A 76 -17.62 -5.57 21.23
N MET A 77 -18.56 -4.67 21.52
CA MET A 77 -18.72 -4.11 22.85
C MET A 77 -19.69 -4.97 23.67
N GLU A 78 -19.41 -5.18 24.94
CA GLU A 78 -20.32 -5.85 25.89
C GLU A 78 -20.74 -4.87 26.99
N PHE A 79 -22.06 -4.75 27.20
CA PHE A 79 -22.67 -3.85 28.17
C PHE A 79 -23.39 -4.64 29.25
N SER A 80 -22.85 -4.63 30.46
CA SER A 80 -23.46 -5.25 31.64
C SER A 80 -24.59 -4.37 32.19
N HIS A 81 -25.80 -4.91 32.29
CA HIS A 81 -26.96 -4.19 32.85
C HIS A 81 -27.09 -4.43 34.36
N PRO A 82 -27.73 -3.52 35.13
CA PRO A 82 -27.92 -3.66 36.58
C PRO A 82 -28.64 -4.95 37.03
N GLN A 83 -29.35 -5.61 36.12
CA GLN A 83 -30.08 -6.87 36.34
C GLN A 83 -29.23 -8.13 36.03
N GLY A 84 -27.92 -7.96 35.80
CA GLY A 84 -26.99 -9.07 35.49
C GLY A 84 -27.00 -9.54 34.03
N LEU A 85 -27.83 -8.95 33.17
CA LEU A 85 -27.89 -9.28 31.74
C LEU A 85 -26.75 -8.58 30.97
N THR A 86 -26.00 -9.31 30.15
CA THR A 86 -24.99 -8.73 29.25
C THR A 86 -25.52 -8.61 27.83
N THR A 87 -25.36 -7.41 27.24
CA THR A 87 -25.81 -7.12 25.87
C THR A 87 -24.59 -6.85 24.97
N ARG A 88 -24.51 -7.57 23.85
CA ARG A 88 -23.43 -7.40 22.85
C ARG A 88 -23.87 -6.45 21.75
N VAL A 89 -23.08 -5.41 21.51
CA VAL A 89 -23.37 -4.32 20.57
C VAL A 89 -22.18 -4.10 19.65
N GLY A 90 -22.42 -3.70 18.40
CA GLY A 90 -21.36 -3.38 17.45
C GLY A 90 -20.48 -4.59 17.09
N GLU A 91 -21.09 -5.75 16.82
CA GLU A 91 -20.34 -6.90 16.31
C GLU A 91 -19.80 -6.63 14.90
N ASP A 92 -18.48 -6.58 14.80
CA ASP A 92 -17.71 -6.52 13.55
C ASP A 92 -16.86 -7.81 13.38
N VAL A 93 -16.57 -8.16 12.12
CA VAL A 93 -15.73 -9.30 11.74
C VAL A 93 -14.87 -8.92 10.54
N THR A 94 -13.58 -8.67 10.79
CA THR A 94 -12.58 -8.52 9.74
C THR A 94 -11.95 -9.88 9.43
N THR A 95 -11.82 -10.26 8.15
CA THR A 95 -11.05 -11.45 7.74
C THR A 95 -9.65 -11.07 7.26
N TYR A 96 -8.74 -12.03 7.37
CA TYR A 96 -7.33 -11.88 7.03
C TYR A 96 -6.78 -13.20 6.48
N ALA A 97 -5.62 -13.09 5.84
CA ALA A 97 -4.84 -14.21 5.34
C ALA A 97 -3.37 -13.80 5.28
N SER A 98 -2.46 -14.76 5.44
CA SER A 98 -1.03 -14.55 5.22
C SER A 98 -0.76 -14.21 3.76
N LEU A 99 0.17 -13.30 3.53
CA LEU A 99 0.87 -13.22 2.25
C LEU A 99 2.04 -14.20 2.29
N ASP A 100 2.41 -14.74 1.13
CA ASP A 100 3.64 -15.51 1.00
C ASP A 100 4.85 -14.60 1.22
N ALA A 101 5.85 -15.07 1.98
CA ALA A 101 7.09 -14.33 2.22
C ALA A 101 7.82 -14.03 0.91
N GLU A 102 7.75 -14.93 -0.07
CA GLU A 102 8.36 -14.70 -1.39
C GLU A 102 7.80 -13.47 -2.11
N LEU A 103 6.59 -12.98 -1.78
CA LEU A 103 5.99 -11.79 -2.40
C LEU A 103 6.56 -10.48 -1.85
N TYR A 104 7.12 -10.47 -0.64
CA TYR A 104 7.55 -9.24 0.04
C TYR A 104 8.98 -9.27 0.59
N THR A 105 9.70 -10.38 0.54
CA THR A 105 11.14 -10.41 0.84
C THR A 105 11.94 -9.86 -0.36
N PRO A 106 12.75 -8.78 -0.20
CA PRO A 106 13.60 -8.28 -1.27
C PRO A 106 14.73 -9.26 -1.61
N THR A 107 15.19 -9.24 -2.87
CA THR A 107 16.38 -10.00 -3.31
C THR A 107 17.37 -9.08 -4.05
N PRO A 108 18.64 -9.48 -4.25
CA PRO A 108 19.61 -8.67 -4.99
C PRO A 108 19.18 -8.34 -6.43
N GLN A 109 18.33 -9.16 -7.05
CA GLN A 109 17.76 -8.93 -8.39
C GLN A 109 16.43 -8.16 -8.32
N LYS A 110 15.76 -8.16 -7.16
CA LYS A 110 14.43 -7.59 -6.94
C LYS A 110 14.41 -6.77 -5.64
N PRO A 111 15.19 -5.68 -5.57
CA PRO A 111 15.39 -4.95 -4.32
C PRO A 111 14.19 -4.10 -3.92
N TRP A 112 13.22 -3.84 -4.80
CA TRP A 112 12.01 -3.08 -4.48
C TRP A 112 10.84 -3.95 -4.01
N ARG A 113 10.96 -5.28 -4.14
CA ARG A 113 10.00 -6.22 -3.55
C ARG A 113 9.93 -5.99 -2.03
N GLY A 114 8.73 -5.84 -1.47
CA GLY A 114 8.59 -5.36 -0.09
C GLY A 114 7.16 -5.20 0.42
N ILE A 115 7.02 -5.14 1.75
CA ILE A 115 5.96 -4.37 2.40
C ILE A 115 6.47 -2.92 2.51
N TRP A 116 5.66 -1.93 2.16
CA TRP A 116 6.05 -0.52 2.15
C TRP A 116 5.02 0.33 2.87
N CYS A 117 5.45 1.46 3.43
CA CYS A 117 4.60 2.54 3.89
C CYS A 117 4.76 3.72 2.93
N GLY A 118 3.65 4.25 2.40
CA GLY A 118 3.62 5.41 1.50
C GLY A 118 2.84 6.58 2.09
N ASP A 119 3.28 7.81 1.80
CA ASP A 119 2.51 9.01 2.12
C ASP A 119 1.50 9.38 1.01
N TYR A 120 0.30 9.74 1.45
CA TYR A 120 -0.81 10.19 0.61
C TYR A 120 -1.36 11.54 1.09
N ALA A 121 -0.45 12.39 1.60
CA ALA A 121 -0.72 13.72 2.14
C ALA A 121 -1.93 13.73 3.10
N GLY A 122 -3.00 14.45 2.77
CA GLY A 122 -4.22 14.56 3.59
C GLY A 122 -5.00 13.25 3.80
N HIS A 123 -4.66 12.16 3.10
CA HIS A 123 -5.20 10.82 3.35
C HIS A 123 -4.40 10.03 4.39
N GLY A 124 -3.22 10.50 4.79
CA GLY A 124 -2.35 9.84 5.76
C GLY A 124 -1.37 8.84 5.14
N CYS A 125 -0.91 7.88 5.96
CA CYS A 125 0.04 6.85 5.57
C CYS A 125 -0.67 5.52 5.26
N GLU A 126 -0.30 4.89 4.15
CA GLU A 126 -0.91 3.66 3.65
C GLU A 126 0.13 2.56 3.45
N PHE A 127 -0.17 1.35 3.90
CA PHE A 127 0.68 0.18 3.68
C PHE A 127 0.41 -0.45 2.32
N LEU A 128 1.48 -0.82 1.63
CA LEU A 128 1.48 -1.42 0.30
C LEU A 128 2.23 -2.76 0.33
N VAL A 129 1.89 -3.66 -0.59
CA VAL A 129 2.87 -4.63 -1.11
C VAL A 129 3.36 -4.12 -2.46
N VAL A 130 4.67 -4.09 -2.63
CA VAL A 130 5.33 -3.76 -3.89
C VAL A 130 5.92 -5.05 -4.42
N MET A 131 5.46 -5.46 -5.60
CA MET A 131 5.77 -6.75 -6.21
C MET A 131 6.62 -6.56 -7.46
N GLN A 132 7.55 -7.48 -7.67
CA GLN A 132 8.35 -7.60 -8.89
C GLN A 132 8.12 -9.00 -9.50
N PRO A 133 7.00 -9.23 -10.21
CA PRO A 133 6.66 -10.52 -10.81
C PRO A 133 7.59 -10.88 -11.98
N ASP A 134 7.93 -12.17 -12.10
CA ASP A 134 8.73 -12.72 -13.22
C ASP A 134 7.89 -12.84 -14.50
N ASN A 135 6.66 -13.32 -14.36
CA ASN A 135 5.69 -13.47 -15.44
C ASN A 135 4.46 -12.61 -15.12
N PRO A 136 4.55 -11.28 -15.26
CA PRO A 136 3.43 -10.39 -14.96
C PRO A 136 2.22 -10.64 -15.87
N GLY A 137 1.02 -10.45 -15.33
CA GLY A 137 -0.22 -10.49 -16.11
C GLY A 137 -0.31 -9.36 -17.15
N PRO A 138 -1.31 -9.39 -18.05
CA PRO A 138 -1.57 -8.27 -18.96
C PRO A 138 -1.84 -7.00 -18.17
N LEU A 139 -1.31 -5.85 -18.63
CA LEU A 139 -1.54 -4.56 -17.98
C LEU A 139 -3.04 -4.25 -17.91
N PRO A 140 -3.56 -3.74 -16.77
CA PRO A 140 -4.93 -3.26 -16.65
C PRO A 140 -5.31 -2.28 -17.77
N GLU A 141 -6.57 -2.26 -18.17
CA GLU A 141 -6.96 -1.43 -19.32
C GLU A 141 -6.74 0.06 -19.08
N GLY A 142 -7.07 0.57 -17.88
CA GLY A 142 -6.77 1.95 -17.48
C GLY A 142 -5.29 2.29 -17.64
N VAL A 143 -4.39 1.41 -17.18
CA VAL A 143 -2.93 1.54 -17.33
C VAL A 143 -2.53 1.62 -18.80
N ARG A 144 -3.07 0.74 -19.67
CA ARG A 144 -2.78 0.78 -21.12
C ARG A 144 -3.26 2.09 -21.76
N ARG A 145 -4.48 2.55 -21.45
CA ARG A 145 -5.03 3.83 -21.94
C ARG A 145 -4.16 5.02 -21.48
N ALA A 146 -3.75 5.02 -20.22
CA ALA A 146 -2.91 6.07 -19.62
C ALA A 146 -1.54 6.19 -20.29
N LEU A 147 -0.89 5.06 -20.59
CA LEU A 147 0.38 5.02 -21.33
C LEU A 147 0.21 5.50 -22.77
N SER A 148 -0.85 5.07 -23.47
CA SER A 148 -1.13 5.51 -24.85
C SER A 148 -1.40 7.01 -24.97
N ARG A 149 -2.08 7.64 -24.01
CA ARG A 149 -2.29 9.11 -23.97
C ARG A 149 -0.97 9.88 -23.99
N ARG A 150 0.09 9.36 -23.35
CA ARG A 150 1.42 9.98 -23.29
C ARG A 150 2.23 9.82 -24.58
N SER A 151 2.00 8.76 -25.37
CA SER A 151 2.68 8.54 -26.65
C SER A 151 2.41 9.66 -27.67
N SER A 152 1.27 10.33 -27.57
CA SER A 152 0.87 11.47 -28.40
C SER A 152 1.37 12.83 -27.88
N SER A 153 2.17 12.89 -26.81
CA SER A 153 2.55 14.15 -26.15
C SER A 153 3.98 14.11 -25.60
N ALA A 154 4.92 14.65 -26.38
CA ALA A 154 6.26 15.02 -25.93
C ALA A 154 6.25 16.46 -25.36
N SER A 155 7.18 16.88 -24.49
CA SER A 155 8.39 16.19 -24.01
C SER A 155 8.25 15.65 -22.56
N SER A 156 9.26 14.92 -22.08
CA SER A 156 9.36 14.46 -20.69
C SER A 156 10.24 15.31 -19.78
N VAL A 157 10.86 16.38 -20.31
CA VAL A 157 11.80 17.24 -19.57
C VAL A 157 11.08 18.44 -18.95
N ASP A 158 10.22 19.11 -19.74
CA ASP A 158 9.55 20.38 -19.39
C ASP A 158 8.53 20.27 -18.24
N SER A 159 8.23 19.05 -17.78
CA SER A 159 7.29 18.80 -16.68
C SER A 159 7.88 19.13 -15.31
N TRP A 160 9.20 19.01 -15.12
CA TRP A 160 9.83 19.08 -13.80
C TRP A 160 10.23 20.51 -13.40
N THR A 161 10.62 21.34 -14.36
CA THR A 161 10.95 22.76 -14.15
C THR A 161 9.80 23.54 -13.50
N SER A 162 8.56 23.28 -13.93
CA SER A 162 7.35 23.90 -13.36
C SER A 162 7.12 23.60 -11.87
N VAL A 163 7.65 22.47 -11.37
CA VAL A 163 7.53 22.08 -9.96
C VAL A 163 8.63 22.70 -9.12
N GLN A 164 9.84 22.86 -9.68
CA GLN A 164 10.93 23.56 -9.01
C GLN A 164 10.56 25.03 -8.72
N SER A 165 9.77 25.70 -9.57
CA SER A 165 9.23 27.03 -9.27
C SER A 165 8.21 27.04 -8.13
N HIS A 166 7.40 26.00 -7.94
CA HIS A 166 6.50 25.91 -6.78
C HIS A 166 7.26 25.68 -5.46
N PHE A 167 8.37 24.93 -5.49
CA PHE A 167 9.26 24.80 -4.33
C PHE A 167 10.10 26.06 -4.02
N GLN A 168 10.09 27.07 -4.88
CA GLN A 168 10.81 28.34 -4.69
C GLN A 168 9.89 29.52 -4.38
N ASN A 169 8.61 29.46 -4.77
CA ASN A 169 7.61 30.50 -4.56
C ASN A 169 6.51 30.05 -3.59
N SER A 170 6.86 29.41 -2.46
CA SER A 170 5.89 28.93 -1.47
C SER A 170 5.51 30.00 -0.42
N ASP A 171 5.12 31.18 -0.90
CA ASP A 171 4.34 32.18 -0.15
C ASP A 171 3.06 32.42 -0.97
N ASP A 172 1.91 32.15 -0.36
CA ASP A 172 0.52 32.27 -0.87
C ASP A 172 0.13 31.46 -2.15
N GLU A 173 -0.84 30.55 -2.00
CA GLU A 173 -2.13 30.60 -2.71
C GLU A 173 -3.14 29.55 -2.17
N GLU A 174 -4.44 29.81 -2.38
CA GLU A 174 -5.57 29.40 -1.54
C GLU A 174 -6.11 27.95 -1.71
N PHE A 175 -6.29 27.20 -0.61
CA PHE A 175 -7.35 26.17 -0.49
C PHE A 175 -7.82 25.94 0.97
N VAL A 176 -9.00 26.49 1.31
CA VAL A 176 -9.75 26.33 2.58
C VAL A 176 -10.43 24.95 2.69
N ASP A 177 -10.84 24.35 3.83
CA ASP A 177 -11.02 24.76 5.26
C ASP A 177 -11.20 23.45 6.11
N VAL A 178 -10.90 23.24 7.41
CA VAL A 178 -10.18 23.96 8.50
C VAL A 178 -9.51 22.87 9.40
N ALA A 179 -8.27 23.08 9.87
CA ALA A 179 -7.77 22.55 11.16
C ALA A 179 -6.53 23.34 11.62
N GLY A 180 -6.40 23.63 12.92
CA GLY A 180 -5.35 24.52 13.46
C GLY A 180 -3.95 23.86 13.59
N PRO A 181 -2.87 24.67 13.65
CA PRO A 181 -1.50 24.16 13.67
C PRO A 181 -1.02 23.76 15.08
N GLU A 182 -0.36 22.60 15.18
CA GLU A 182 0.64 22.34 16.21
C GLU A 182 2.00 22.10 15.55
N SER A 183 3.05 22.75 16.06
CA SER A 183 4.37 22.74 15.44
C SER A 183 5.12 21.44 15.71
N MET A 184 5.53 20.73 14.66
CA MET A 184 6.54 19.67 14.76
C MET A 184 7.87 20.13 14.17
N GLN A 185 8.90 20.15 15.03
CA GLN A 185 10.27 20.50 14.63
C GLN A 185 10.89 19.32 13.85
N ALA A 186 11.44 19.61 12.68
CA ALA A 186 12.20 18.62 11.92
C ALA A 186 13.57 18.38 12.58
N SER A 187 13.75 17.25 13.27
CA SER A 187 15.03 16.83 13.82
C SER A 187 16.04 16.56 12.71
N SER A 188 16.93 17.52 12.47
CA SER A 188 18.01 17.39 11.49
C SER A 188 19.13 16.49 12.02
N THR A 189 19.13 15.22 11.61
CA THR A 189 20.20 14.27 11.93
C THR A 189 21.35 14.43 10.93
N THR A 190 22.38 15.17 11.32
CA THR A 190 23.57 15.39 10.49
C THR A 190 24.36 14.09 10.29
N VAL A 191 24.40 13.58 9.04
CA VAL A 191 25.28 12.46 8.68
C VAL A 191 26.70 13.00 8.49
N VAL A 192 27.65 12.46 9.25
CA VAL A 192 29.08 12.84 9.14
C VAL A 192 29.68 12.14 7.93
N VAL A 193 30.30 12.92 7.03
CA VAL A 193 30.98 12.39 5.84
C VAL A 193 32.30 11.73 6.24
N GLY A 194 32.49 10.48 5.82
CA GLY A 194 33.75 9.74 5.86
C GLY A 194 34.41 9.70 4.48
N ASP A 195 35.73 9.52 4.45
CA ASP A 195 36.61 9.92 3.34
C ASP A 195 36.79 8.88 2.19
N GLU A 196 37.49 9.31 1.13
CA GLU A 196 37.62 8.68 -0.20
C GLU A 196 38.14 7.24 -0.28
N GLY A 197 37.78 6.52 -1.36
CA GLY A 197 38.33 5.19 -1.67
C GLY A 197 37.97 4.59 -3.04
N SER A 198 38.86 4.77 -4.03
CA SER A 198 38.91 4.08 -5.34
C SER A 198 37.70 4.17 -6.29
N GLY A 199 37.89 4.87 -7.43
CA GLY A 199 36.93 4.92 -8.53
C GLY A 199 36.94 3.66 -9.40
N ALA A 200 36.18 2.64 -9.00
CA ALA A 200 35.56 1.74 -9.97
C ALA A 200 34.28 2.40 -10.50
N GLU A 201 34.04 2.39 -11.81
CA GLU A 201 32.72 2.72 -12.33
C GLU A 201 31.71 1.73 -11.75
N ARG A 202 30.76 2.22 -10.96
CA ARG A 202 29.59 1.43 -10.56
C ARG A 202 28.74 1.26 -11.81
N VAL A 203 28.97 0.15 -12.51
CA VAL A 203 28.00 -0.42 -13.44
C VAL A 203 26.83 -0.89 -12.59
N ASP A 204 25.92 0.03 -12.26
CA ASP A 204 24.71 -0.28 -11.53
C ASP A 204 23.97 -1.39 -12.29
N PRO A 205 23.64 -2.51 -11.62
CA PRO A 205 22.99 -3.63 -12.31
C PRO A 205 21.69 -3.14 -12.95
N VAL A 206 21.55 -3.36 -14.26
CA VAL A 206 20.39 -2.89 -15.02
C VAL A 206 19.19 -3.76 -14.65
N TYR A 207 18.50 -3.36 -13.59
CA TYR A 207 17.24 -3.95 -13.18
C TYR A 207 16.19 -3.80 -14.28
N GLU A 208 15.37 -4.83 -14.46
CA GLU A 208 14.39 -4.92 -15.55
C GLU A 208 13.03 -5.43 -15.05
N GLY A 209 12.01 -5.30 -15.89
CA GLY A 209 10.68 -5.84 -15.64
C GLY A 209 9.80 -4.91 -14.80
N ARG A 210 8.64 -5.42 -14.38
CA ARG A 210 7.56 -4.61 -13.83
C ARG A 210 7.67 -4.42 -12.32
N ILE A 211 7.32 -3.22 -11.83
CA ILE A 211 6.92 -3.00 -10.43
C ILE A 211 5.41 -2.79 -10.36
N GLU A 212 4.73 -3.53 -9.48
CA GLU A 212 3.29 -3.41 -9.20
C GLU A 212 3.07 -3.15 -7.71
N ALA A 213 2.48 -2.00 -7.37
CA ALA A 213 2.20 -1.60 -5.98
C ALA A 213 0.71 -1.67 -5.67
N VAL A 214 0.32 -2.47 -4.68
CA VAL A 214 -1.08 -2.74 -4.29
C VAL A 214 -1.33 -2.32 -2.83
N LYS A 215 -2.43 -1.61 -2.57
CA LYS A 215 -2.76 -1.15 -1.20
C LYS A 215 -3.20 -2.30 -0.29
N LEU A 216 -2.54 -2.45 0.86
CA LEU A 216 -2.86 -3.45 1.90
C LEU A 216 -3.82 -2.90 2.96
N THR A 217 -3.77 -1.61 3.27
CA THR A 217 -4.74 -0.91 4.12
C THR A 217 -5.90 -0.38 3.31
N GLY A 218 -5.64 0.50 2.33
CA GLY A 218 -6.63 1.10 1.44
C GLY A 218 -7.28 2.36 2.03
N ASP A 219 -7.29 3.43 1.24
CA ASP A 219 -7.83 4.74 1.62
C ASP A 219 -9.25 4.97 1.05
N PRO A 220 -9.95 6.08 1.41
CA PRO A 220 -11.30 6.37 0.93
C PRO A 220 -11.46 6.58 -0.59
N ASN A 221 -10.37 6.76 -1.34
CA ASN A 221 -10.33 6.95 -2.78
C ASN A 221 -9.78 5.70 -3.47
N ILE A 222 -8.60 5.20 -3.09
CA ILE A 222 -8.03 3.94 -3.61
C ILE A 222 -8.16 2.83 -2.54
N PRO A 223 -9.15 1.93 -2.67
CA PRO A 223 -9.49 0.99 -1.60
C PRO A 223 -8.55 -0.22 -1.55
N ARG A 224 -8.69 -1.01 -0.48
CA ARG A 224 -7.85 -2.16 -0.19
C ARG A 224 -7.83 -3.16 -1.35
N GLY A 225 -6.63 -3.41 -1.86
CA GLY A 225 -6.35 -4.39 -2.89
C GLY A 225 -6.34 -3.87 -4.33
N GLU A 226 -6.63 -2.59 -4.53
CA GLU A 226 -6.40 -1.95 -5.83
C GLU A 226 -4.92 -1.54 -5.98
N TYR A 227 -4.45 -1.45 -7.22
CA TYR A 227 -3.13 -0.87 -7.49
C TYR A 227 -3.12 0.60 -7.09
N THR A 228 -2.04 1.06 -6.45
CA THR A 228 -1.76 2.50 -6.31
C THR A 228 -0.86 3.00 -7.42
N PHE A 229 0.06 2.17 -7.92
CA PHE A 229 0.86 2.47 -9.11
C PHE A 229 1.38 1.20 -9.78
N ILE A 230 1.74 1.34 -11.06
CA ILE A 230 2.51 0.35 -11.82
C ILE A 230 3.64 1.08 -12.56
N ALA A 231 4.86 0.54 -12.52
CA ALA A 231 5.93 0.88 -13.47
C ALA A 231 6.04 -0.28 -14.47
N PRO A 232 5.58 -0.13 -15.74
CA PRO A 232 5.44 -1.24 -16.68
C PRO A 232 6.75 -1.98 -16.98
N ASP A 233 7.85 -1.23 -17.02
CA ASP A 233 9.24 -1.68 -17.03
C ASP A 233 10.07 -0.69 -16.20
N ILE A 234 11.12 -1.18 -15.54
CA ILE A 234 12.15 -0.37 -14.85
C ILE A 234 13.51 -0.37 -15.58
N GLY A 235 13.65 -1.26 -16.57
CA GLY A 235 14.83 -1.42 -17.42
C GLY A 235 14.98 -0.33 -18.50
N PRO A 236 15.71 -0.62 -19.59
CA PRO A 236 16.03 0.36 -20.62
C PRO A 236 14.79 0.94 -21.31
N GLU A 237 13.79 0.11 -21.60
CA GLU A 237 12.56 0.56 -22.25
C GLU A 237 11.78 1.51 -21.34
N GLY A 238 11.67 1.20 -20.05
CA GLY A 238 10.96 2.00 -19.04
C GLY A 238 11.61 3.33 -18.66
N TYR A 239 12.89 3.54 -19.01
CA TYR A 239 13.68 4.71 -18.63
C TYR A 239 13.05 6.06 -19.04
N VAL A 240 13.36 7.12 -18.27
CA VAL A 240 13.04 8.52 -18.58
C VAL A 240 14.30 9.38 -18.49
N ARG A 241 15.01 9.34 -17.36
CA ARG A 241 16.23 10.12 -17.07
C ARG A 241 16.91 9.62 -15.79
N THR A 242 18.11 10.12 -15.53
CA THR A 242 18.67 10.20 -14.17
C THR A 242 18.17 11.48 -13.51
N ALA A 243 17.96 11.47 -12.20
CA ALA A 243 17.60 12.67 -11.44
C ALA A 243 18.84 13.53 -11.12
N GLU A 244 18.68 14.85 -11.20
CA GLU A 244 19.73 15.85 -10.98
C GLU A 244 19.41 16.74 -9.76
N GLU A 245 18.14 16.80 -9.40
CA GLU A 245 17.56 17.43 -8.21
C GLU A 245 18.23 16.90 -6.94
N GLU A 246 18.61 17.79 -6.03
CA GLU A 246 19.48 17.49 -4.89
C GLU A 246 19.01 16.30 -4.04
N ILE A 247 17.71 16.26 -3.68
CA ILE A 247 17.11 15.20 -2.87
C ILE A 247 16.97 13.84 -3.57
N PHE A 248 17.22 13.78 -4.88
CA PHE A 248 17.11 12.58 -5.72
C PHE A 248 18.36 12.30 -6.56
N ARG A 249 19.45 13.07 -6.40
CA ARG A 249 20.56 13.11 -7.35
C ARG A 249 21.16 11.72 -7.61
N GLY A 250 21.22 11.34 -8.88
CA GLY A 250 21.68 10.02 -9.33
C GLY A 250 20.60 8.94 -9.38
N ALA A 251 19.41 9.15 -8.81
CA ALA A 251 18.32 8.19 -8.84
C ALA A 251 17.82 7.94 -10.26
N ARG A 252 17.51 6.67 -10.58
CA ARG A 252 16.91 6.30 -11.86
C ARG A 252 15.44 6.71 -11.88
N VAL A 253 15.02 7.44 -12.92
CA VAL A 253 13.62 7.82 -13.12
C VAL A 253 13.04 7.00 -14.28
N VAL A 254 11.94 6.31 -14.02
CA VAL A 254 11.26 5.41 -14.97
C VAL A 254 9.78 5.78 -15.14
N ARG A 255 9.19 5.38 -16.26
CA ARG A 255 7.77 5.64 -16.55
C ARG A 255 6.88 4.84 -15.62
N SER A 256 5.90 5.51 -15.04
CA SER A 256 4.90 4.90 -14.18
C SER A 256 3.51 5.41 -14.55
N VAL A 257 2.49 4.74 -14.05
CA VAL A 257 1.16 5.30 -13.92
C VAL A 257 0.71 5.18 -12.47
N GLY A 258 0.15 6.28 -11.95
CA GLY A 258 -0.48 6.34 -10.64
C GLY A 258 -1.99 6.18 -10.77
N HIS A 259 -2.62 5.56 -9.80
CA HIS A 259 -4.07 5.37 -9.76
C HIS A 259 -4.73 6.49 -8.94
N ILE A 260 -5.74 7.14 -9.51
CA ILE A 260 -6.55 8.17 -8.84
C ILE A 260 -8.03 7.81 -8.93
N ALA A 261 -8.80 8.27 -7.95
CA ALA A 261 -10.26 8.23 -7.95
C ALA A 261 -10.80 9.34 -7.05
N ALA A 262 -12.07 9.69 -7.23
CA ALA A 262 -12.81 10.48 -6.26
C ALA A 262 -13.23 9.63 -5.05
N ARG A 263 -13.46 10.28 -3.90
CA ARG A 263 -13.85 9.63 -2.65
C ARG A 263 -15.07 8.72 -2.84
N GLY A 264 -14.93 7.48 -2.34
CA GLY A 264 -15.84 6.36 -2.55
C GLY A 264 -15.41 5.41 -3.67
N TYR A 265 -14.15 5.47 -4.13
CA TYR A 265 -13.65 4.78 -5.35
C TYR A 265 -14.59 4.98 -6.54
N ARG A 266 -14.81 6.26 -6.87
CA ARG A 266 -15.64 6.68 -8.00
C ARG A 266 -14.80 7.36 -9.05
N ASP A 267 -15.22 7.24 -10.30
CA ASP A 267 -14.63 7.97 -11.42
C ASP A 267 -13.11 7.73 -11.51
N ASP A 268 -12.71 6.45 -11.36
CA ASP A 268 -11.31 6.03 -11.29
C ASP A 268 -10.60 6.14 -12.65
N GLU A 269 -9.35 6.60 -12.63
CA GLU A 269 -8.44 6.42 -13.76
C GLU A 269 -6.98 6.30 -13.35
N PHE A 270 -6.19 5.71 -14.26
CA PHE A 270 -4.75 5.76 -14.19
C PHE A 270 -4.26 7.01 -14.94
N ILE A 271 -3.38 7.77 -14.31
CA ILE A 271 -2.72 8.94 -14.89
C ILE A 271 -1.22 8.69 -15.04
N SER A 272 -0.58 9.41 -15.97
CA SER A 272 0.87 9.33 -16.15
C SER A 272 1.62 9.85 -14.92
N SER A 273 2.65 9.13 -14.50
CA SER A 273 3.54 9.51 -13.41
C SER A 273 4.98 9.08 -13.72
N GLN A 274 5.90 9.41 -12.82
CA GLN A 274 7.29 8.94 -12.90
C GLN A 274 7.66 8.30 -11.55
N LEU A 275 8.28 7.12 -11.59
CA LEU A 275 8.80 6.46 -10.39
C LEU A 275 10.29 6.81 -10.27
N ILE A 276 10.67 7.39 -9.14
CA ILE A 276 12.03 7.77 -8.77
C ILE A 276 12.58 6.67 -7.87
N MET A 277 13.63 6.00 -8.35
CA MET A 277 14.23 4.83 -7.70
C MET A 277 15.43 5.28 -6.88
N ILE A 278 15.16 5.78 -5.66
CA ILE A 278 16.13 6.52 -4.82
C ILE A 278 17.15 5.56 -4.18
N SER A 279 16.67 4.46 -3.62
CA SER A 279 17.47 3.34 -3.11
C SER A 279 16.68 2.05 -3.31
N GLY A 280 17.19 0.91 -2.84
CA GLY A 280 16.41 -0.33 -2.83
C GLY A 280 15.18 -0.26 -1.91
N ASP A 281 15.30 0.48 -0.80
CA ASP A 281 14.32 0.58 0.29
C ASP A 281 13.53 1.90 0.33
N ARG A 282 13.87 2.87 -0.53
CA ARG A 282 13.18 4.15 -0.66
C ARG A 282 12.82 4.46 -2.12
N LEU A 283 11.57 4.82 -2.35
CA LEU A 283 11.01 5.23 -3.64
C LEU A 283 10.30 6.57 -3.50
N ALA A 284 10.12 7.27 -4.60
CA ALA A 284 9.14 8.35 -4.69
C ALA A 284 8.37 8.28 -6.01
N GLN A 285 7.11 8.70 -6.01
CA GLN A 285 6.29 8.82 -7.21
C GLN A 285 5.94 10.27 -7.47
N TYR A 286 6.32 10.76 -8.65
CA TYR A 286 5.97 12.08 -9.14
C TYR A 286 4.68 12.04 -9.96
N TRP A 287 3.67 12.72 -9.47
CA TRP A 287 2.33 12.84 -10.04
C TRP A 287 2.29 14.00 -11.02
N VAL A 288 2.78 13.75 -12.24
CA VAL A 288 2.95 14.73 -13.34
C VAL A 288 1.79 15.75 -13.45
N PRO A 289 0.49 15.38 -13.45
CA PRO A 289 -0.61 16.34 -13.64
C PRO A 289 -0.86 17.27 -12.45
N PHE A 290 -0.30 16.98 -11.27
CA PHE A 290 -0.55 17.69 -10.02
C PHE A 290 0.69 18.42 -9.47
N GLY A 291 1.87 18.19 -10.06
CA GLY A 291 3.14 18.66 -9.50
C GLY A 291 3.58 17.96 -8.20
N HIS A 292 2.77 17.04 -7.67
CA HIS A 292 2.95 16.43 -6.34
C HIS A 292 3.95 15.26 -6.34
N ILE A 293 4.60 15.01 -5.19
CA ILE A 293 5.48 13.86 -4.97
C ILE A 293 4.98 13.09 -3.74
N SER A 294 4.75 11.79 -3.90
CA SER A 294 4.59 10.86 -2.76
C SER A 294 5.90 10.12 -2.50
N PHE A 295 6.27 9.90 -1.25
CA PHE A 295 7.39 9.05 -0.85
C PHE A 295 6.91 7.68 -0.34
N TYR A 296 7.77 6.68 -0.50
CA TYR A 296 7.57 5.34 0.02
C TYR A 296 8.85 4.85 0.69
N GLN A 297 8.71 4.25 1.88
CA GLN A 297 9.79 3.60 2.61
C GLN A 297 9.43 2.13 2.84
N ARG A 298 10.36 1.21 2.61
CA ARG A 298 10.16 -0.22 2.91
C ARG A 298 10.05 -0.40 4.42
N VAL A 299 9.11 -1.23 4.84
CA VAL A 299 8.99 -1.69 6.23
C VAL A 299 10.04 -2.77 6.48
N ASP A 300 10.84 -2.62 7.54
CA ASP A 300 11.64 -3.70 8.08
C ASP A 300 10.74 -4.63 8.90
N VAL A 301 10.29 -5.71 8.26
CA VAL A 301 9.38 -6.70 8.88
C VAL A 301 10.12 -7.53 9.93
N ASP A 302 11.41 -7.81 9.74
CA ASP A 302 12.19 -8.61 10.67
C ASP A 302 12.49 -7.84 11.95
N ALA A 303 12.78 -6.53 11.87
CA ALA A 303 12.90 -5.68 13.06
C ALA A 303 11.61 -5.63 13.89
N LEU A 304 10.43 -5.61 13.24
CA LEU A 304 9.13 -5.62 13.91
C LEU A 304 8.74 -6.98 14.51
N LEU A 305 9.31 -8.09 14.01
CA LEU A 305 9.08 -9.43 14.56
C LEU A 305 10.03 -9.79 15.72
N ASN A 306 11.10 -9.01 15.91
CA ASN A 306 12.11 -9.22 16.96
C ASN A 306 12.11 -8.12 18.05
N SER A 307 11.07 -7.27 18.11
CA SER A 307 10.91 -6.16 19.07
C SER A 307 10.12 -6.52 20.32
#